data_AF-A0A3M1GPK0-F1
#
_entry.id   AF-A0A3M1GPK0-F1
#
_cell.length_a   1.000
_cell.length_b   1.000
_cell.length_c   1.000
_cell.angle_alpha   90.00
_cell.angle_beta   90.00
_cell.angle_gamma   90.00
#
_symmetry.space_group_name_H-M   'P 1'
#
loop_
_entity.id
_entity.type
_entity.pdbx_description
1 polymer ?
#
loop_
_entity_poly.entity_id
_entity_poly.type
_entity_poly.pdbx_seq_one_letter_code
_entity_poly.pdbx_strand_id
1 'polypeptide(L)'
;MAGMTKLQIYQVLHVLSVILLVGLTFSAFAAPNKERKRRVAIGTGLLSLIALVTGFGMISVVYANHFAGWMIVKLVVWLAIAALSGMAFRMREKTGMFAWLTAALVLVAVAMVYLKPF
;
A
#
# COMPACT_ATOMS: atom_id res chain seq x y z
N MET A 1 6.21 -22.96 17.48
CA MET A 1 6.82 -22.87 16.13
C MET A 1 5.83 -22.39 15.06
N ALA A 2 4.59 -22.88 15.00
CA ALA A 2 3.62 -22.51 13.97
C ALA A 2 3.27 -20.99 13.87
N GLY A 3 3.24 -20.26 15.00
CA GLY A 3 2.96 -18.81 14.98
C GLY A 3 4.06 -17.97 14.31
N MET A 4 5.32 -18.42 14.41
CA MET A 4 6.48 -17.72 13.86
C MET A 4 6.50 -17.80 12.33
N THR A 5 6.15 -18.97 11.77
CA THR A 5 5.99 -19.16 10.33
C THR A 5 4.85 -18.32 9.75
N LYS A 6 3.71 -18.21 10.46
CA LYS A 6 2.58 -17.36 10.05
C LYS A 6 2.99 -15.89 9.96
N LEU A 7 3.70 -15.40 10.98
CA LEU A 7 4.20 -14.02 10.99
C LEU A 7 5.10 -13.73 9.79
N GLN A 8 6.08 -14.60 9.52
CA GLN A 8 6.99 -14.44 8.40
C GLN A 8 6.25 -14.41 7.06
N ILE A 9 5.27 -15.29 6.86
CA ILE A 9 4.44 -15.31 5.65
C ILE A 9 3.69 -13.98 5.48
N TYR A 10 3.02 -13.52 6.54
CA TYR A 10 2.29 -12.25 6.47
C TYR A 10 3.22 -11.05 6.23
N GLN A 11 4.40 -11.02 6.87
CA GLN A 11 5.39 -9.96 6.66
C GLN A 11 5.89 -9.91 5.22
N VAL A 12 6.31 -11.05 4.67
CA VAL A 12 6.82 -11.13 3.29
C VAL A 12 5.74 -10.70 2.30
N LEU A 13 4.53 -11.26 2.41
CA LEU A 13 3.44 -10.93 1.51
C LEU A 13 3.01 -9.46 1.64
N HIS A 14 2.98 -8.90 2.86
CA HIS A 14 2.61 -7.51 3.08
C HIS A 14 3.64 -6.55 2.48
N VAL A 15 4.92 -6.74 2.80
CA VAL A 15 5.99 -5.87 2.31
C VAL A 15 6.12 -5.95 0.79
N LEU A 16 6.11 -7.17 0.23
CA LEU A 16 6.20 -7.35 -1.22
C LEU A 16 5.02 -6.70 -1.95
N SER A 17 3.79 -6.93 -1.47
CA SER A 17 2.60 -6.35 -2.11
C SER A 17 2.58 -4.84 -2.06
N VAL A 18 3.00 -4.24 -0.94
CA VAL A 18 3.14 -2.80 -0.77
C VAL A 18 4.19 -2.21 -1.72
N ILE A 19 5.37 -2.81 -1.82
CA ILE A 19 6.43 -2.34 -2.72
C ILE A 19 5.96 -2.37 -4.17
N LEU A 20 5.35 -3.49 -4.59
CA LEU A 20 4.81 -3.65 -5.94
C LEU A 20 3.65 -2.68 -6.21
N LEU A 21 2.81 -2.41 -5.21
CA LEU A 21 1.69 -1.45 -5.33
C LEU A 21 2.22 -0.05 -5.59
N VAL A 22 3.21 0.40 -4.83
CA VAL A 22 3.88 1.70 -5.03
C VAL A 22 4.54 1.75 -6.40
N GLY A 23 5.27 0.71 -6.80
CA GLY A 23 5.90 0.61 -8.11
C GLY A 23 4.90 0.70 -9.27
N LEU A 24 3.79 -0.04 -9.20
CA LEU A 24 2.73 0.05 -10.21
C LEU A 24 2.04 1.42 -10.22
N THR A 25 1.91 2.06 -9.07
CA THR A 25 1.31 3.40 -8.94
C THR A 25 2.18 4.44 -9.65
N PHE A 26 3.49 4.44 -9.39
CA PHE A 26 4.42 5.29 -10.14
C PHE A 26 4.47 4.96 -11.63
N SER A 27 4.42 3.67 -11.99
CA SER A 27 4.37 3.24 -13.39
C SER A 27 3.09 3.70 -14.10
N ALA A 28 1.99 3.87 -13.37
CA ALA A 28 0.74 4.43 -13.89
C ALA A 28 0.89 5.92 -14.22
N PHE A 29 1.63 6.66 -13.40
CA PHE A 29 1.88 8.10 -13.60
C PHE A 29 2.84 8.36 -14.77
N ALA A 30 3.86 7.53 -14.93
CA ALA A 30 4.92 7.73 -15.94
C ALA A 30 4.46 7.50 -17.38
N ALA A 31 3.53 6.55 -17.62
CA ALA A 31 3.07 6.21 -18.96
C ALA A 31 1.58 5.78 -18.95
N PRO A 32 0.64 6.75 -18.84
CA PRO A 32 -0.79 6.46 -18.73
C PRO A 32 -1.42 6.06 -20.09
N ASN A 33 -1.11 4.85 -20.57
CA ASN A 33 -1.72 4.23 -21.76
C ASN A 33 -3.07 3.54 -21.41
N LYS A 34 -4.10 3.72 -22.25
CA LYS A 34 -5.41 3.04 -22.14
C LYS A 34 -5.29 1.50 -22.12
N GLU A 35 -4.36 0.91 -22.87
CA GLU A 35 -4.14 -0.54 -22.88
C GLU A 35 -3.59 -1.06 -21.54
N ARG A 36 -2.76 -0.25 -20.88
CA ARG A 36 -2.18 -0.57 -19.57
C ARG A 36 -3.16 -0.33 -18.42
N LYS A 37 -4.16 0.55 -18.60
CA LYS A 37 -5.16 0.90 -17.58
C LYS A 37 -5.78 -0.32 -16.91
N ARG A 38 -6.23 -1.30 -17.69
CA ARG A 38 -6.85 -2.52 -17.16
C ARG A 38 -5.86 -3.32 -16.32
N ARG A 39 -4.64 -3.52 -16.82
CA ARG A 39 -3.59 -4.29 -16.12
C ARG A 39 -3.17 -3.62 -14.82
N VAL A 40 -2.97 -2.31 -14.84
CA VAL A 40 -2.61 -1.53 -13.65
C VAL A 40 -3.75 -1.52 -12.63
N ALA A 41 -5.00 -1.35 -13.05
CA ALA A 41 -6.14 -1.37 -12.14
C ALA A 41 -6.30 -2.74 -11.45
N ILE A 42 -6.20 -3.84 -12.21
CA ILE A 42 -6.25 -5.20 -11.65
C ILE A 42 -5.06 -5.45 -10.72
N GLY A 43 -3.85 -5.10 -11.15
CA GLY A 43 -2.63 -5.32 -10.37
C GLY A 43 -2.64 -4.53 -9.05
N THR A 44 -2.94 -3.24 -9.11
CA THR A 44 -3.01 -2.40 -7.91
C THR A 44 -4.15 -2.81 -6.98
N GLY A 45 -5.31 -3.20 -7.53
CA GLY A 45 -6.40 -3.78 -6.74
C GLY A 45 -5.99 -5.05 -6.00
N LEU A 46 -5.40 -6.02 -6.71
CA LEU A 46 -4.97 -7.29 -6.11
C LEU A 46 -3.87 -7.07 -5.06
N LEU A 47 -2.87 -6.24 -5.36
CA LEU A 47 -1.79 -5.94 -4.42
C LEU A 47 -2.31 -5.21 -3.18
N SER A 48 -3.26 -4.28 -3.34
CA SER A 48 -3.88 -3.61 -2.20
C SER A 48 -4.66 -4.58 -1.31
N LEU A 49 -5.35 -5.57 -1.90
CA LEU A 49 -6.07 -6.60 -1.15
C LEU A 49 -5.10 -7.52 -0.40
N ILE A 50 -4.02 -7.97 -1.04
CA ILE A 50 -2.99 -8.79 -0.39
C ILE A 50 -2.37 -8.01 0.76
N ALA A 51 -1.99 -6.75 0.54
CA ALA A 51 -1.45 -5.88 1.58
C ALA A 51 -2.43 -5.73 2.75
N LEU A 52 -3.72 -5.54 2.48
CA LEU A 52 -4.75 -5.42 3.50
C LEU A 52 -4.85 -6.69 4.35
N VAL A 53 -5.11 -7.83 3.72
CA VAL A 53 -5.32 -9.12 4.41
C VAL A 53 -4.11 -9.53 5.24
N THR A 54 -2.91 -9.36 4.69
CA THR A 54 -1.66 -9.69 5.37
C THR A 54 -1.33 -8.71 6.50
N GLY A 55 -1.72 -7.43 6.36
CA GLY A 55 -1.61 -6.42 7.40
C GLY A 55 -2.45 -6.79 8.63
N PHE A 56 -3.74 -7.08 8.43
CA PHE A 56 -4.61 -7.58 9.51
C PHE A 56 -4.15 -8.93 10.05
N GLY A 57 -3.64 -9.81 9.18
CA GLY A 57 -3.01 -11.07 9.59
C GLY A 57 -1.88 -10.86 10.59
N MET A 58 -0.94 -9.93 10.33
CA MET A 58 0.12 -9.58 11.27
C MET A 58 -0.43 -9.00 12.58
N ILE A 59 -1.47 -8.15 12.50
CA ILE A 59 -2.09 -7.55 13.70
C ILE A 59 -2.67 -8.63 14.62
N SER A 60 -3.32 -9.65 14.07
CA SER A 60 -3.86 -10.75 14.86
C SER A 60 -2.77 -11.58 15.56
N VAL A 61 -1.61 -11.78 14.91
CA VAL A 61 -0.51 -12.60 15.44
C VAL A 61 0.36 -11.83 16.44
N VAL A 62 0.67 -10.57 16.17
CA VAL A 62 1.64 -9.78 16.96
C VAL A 62 0.96 -8.96 18.03
N TYR A 63 -0.22 -8.43 17.75
CA TYR A 63 -0.86 -7.44 18.60
C TYR A 63 -2.17 -7.94 19.22
N ALA A 64 -2.50 -9.24 19.08
CA ALA A 64 -3.75 -9.81 19.59
C ALA A 64 -5.00 -9.00 19.18
N ASN A 65 -5.00 -8.47 17.95
CA ASN A 65 -6.03 -7.59 17.41
C ASN A 65 -6.14 -6.19 18.05
N HIS A 66 -5.19 -5.77 18.89
CA HIS A 66 -5.10 -4.37 19.31
C HIS A 66 -4.70 -3.47 18.13
N PHE A 67 -5.45 -2.38 17.99
CA PHE A 67 -5.19 -1.33 17.00
C PHE A 67 -4.62 -0.10 17.68
N ALA A 68 -3.33 0.15 17.46
CA ALA A 68 -2.71 1.44 17.79
C ALA A 68 -3.03 2.46 16.69
N GLY A 69 -3.06 3.75 17.01
CA GLY A 69 -3.48 4.74 16.02
C GLY A 69 -2.49 4.87 14.86
N TRP A 70 -1.19 4.62 15.06
CA TRP A 70 -0.21 4.57 13.96
C TRP A 70 -0.59 3.51 12.90
N MET A 71 -1.25 2.41 13.29
CA MET A 71 -1.73 1.38 12.38
C MET A 71 -2.87 1.90 11.50
N ILE A 72 -3.76 2.72 12.08
CA ILE A 72 -4.88 3.35 11.37
C ILE A 72 -4.34 4.35 10.34
N VAL A 73 -3.37 5.19 10.71
CA VAL A 73 -2.73 6.12 9.77
C VAL A 73 -2.14 5.35 8.60
N LYS A 74 -1.42 4.26 8.89
CA LYS A 74 -0.81 3.42 7.86
C LYS A 74 -1.84 2.79 6.92
N LEU A 75 -2.97 2.33 7.48
CA LEU A 75 -4.10 1.80 6.70
C LEU A 75 -4.66 2.86 5.75
N VAL A 76 -4.94 4.06 6.25
CA VAL A 76 -5.46 5.18 5.44
C VAL A 76 -4.48 5.54 4.32
N VAL A 77 -3.18 5.62 4.64
CA VAL A 77 -2.13 5.92 3.67
C VAL A 77 -2.08 4.88 2.54
N TRP A 78 -2.16 3.58 2.86
CA TRP A 78 -2.14 2.54 1.83
C TRP A 78 -3.37 2.56 0.93
N LEU A 79 -4.55 2.83 1.51
CA LEU A 79 -5.78 2.98 0.73
C LEU A 79 -5.72 4.22 -0.18
N ALA A 80 -5.13 5.31 0.28
CA ALA A 80 -4.91 6.51 -0.54
C ALA A 80 -4.00 6.22 -1.74
N ILE A 81 -2.90 5.49 -1.55
CA ILE A 81 -2.00 5.07 -2.64
C ILE A 81 -2.75 4.17 -3.64
N ALA A 82 -3.52 3.19 -3.15
CA ALA A 82 -4.32 2.32 -4.01
C ALA A 82 -5.37 3.10 -4.83
N ALA A 83 -5.99 4.14 -4.25
CA ALA A 83 -6.93 5.01 -4.96
C ALA A 83 -6.24 5.89 -6.01
N LEU A 84 -5.05 6.41 -5.70
CA LEU A 84 -4.26 7.27 -6.59
C LEU A 84 -3.88 6.57 -7.90
N SER A 85 -3.62 5.25 -7.85
CA SER A 85 -3.31 4.47 -9.06
C SER A 85 -4.46 4.48 -10.09
N GLY A 86 -5.72 4.47 -9.63
CA GLY A 86 -6.89 4.57 -10.49
C GLY A 86 -7.12 5.99 -11.02
N MET A 87 -6.79 7.00 -10.20
CA MET A 87 -6.91 8.42 -10.57
C MET A 87 -5.89 8.84 -11.63
N ALA A 88 -4.74 8.17 -11.72
CA ALA A 88 -3.72 8.37 -12.76
C ALA A 88 -4.31 8.37 -14.19
N PHE A 89 -5.32 7.52 -14.44
CA PHE A 89 -5.95 7.39 -15.75
C PHE A 89 -7.13 8.34 -15.98
N ARG A 90 -7.62 9.01 -14.94
CA ARG A 90 -8.71 9.99 -15.02
C ARG A 90 -8.18 11.42 -15.11
N MET A 91 -7.07 11.73 -14.44
CA MET A 91 -6.50 13.08 -14.33
C MET A 91 -5.04 13.10 -14.77
N ARG A 92 -4.81 12.86 -16.07
CA ARG A 92 -3.46 12.70 -16.66
C ARG A 92 -2.57 13.94 -16.53
N GLU A 93 -3.17 15.13 -16.49
CA GLU A 93 -2.44 16.40 -16.36
C GLU A 93 -1.82 16.61 -14.97
N LYS A 94 -2.31 15.89 -13.95
CA LYS A 94 -1.86 16.02 -12.55
C LYS A 94 -0.96 14.88 -12.09
N THR A 95 -0.44 14.07 -13.01
CA THR A 95 0.40 12.89 -12.68
C THR A 95 1.65 13.27 -11.88
N GLY A 96 2.29 14.41 -12.20
CA GLY A 96 3.43 14.92 -11.43
C GLY A 96 3.07 15.24 -9.97
N MET A 97 1.92 15.88 -9.75
CA MET A 97 1.42 16.16 -8.40
C MET A 97 1.09 14.87 -7.63
N PHE A 98 0.48 13.89 -8.29
CA PHE A 98 0.17 12.59 -7.67
C PHE A 98 1.40 11.76 -7.37
N ALA A 99 2.46 11.87 -8.16
CA ALA A 99 3.75 11.24 -7.87
C ALA A 99 4.34 11.79 -6.57
N TRP A 100 4.38 13.12 -6.40
CA TRP A 100 4.83 13.76 -5.17
C TRP A 100 3.95 13.43 -3.96
N LEU A 101 2.63 13.43 -4.13
CA LEU A 101 1.69 13.00 -3.09
C LEU A 101 1.93 11.55 -2.68
N THR A 102 2.15 10.65 -3.65
CA THR A 102 2.46 9.24 -3.38
C THR A 102 3.77 9.10 -2.62
N ALA A 103 4.81 9.85 -2.98
CA ALA A 103 6.08 9.85 -2.27
C ALA A 103 5.92 10.35 -0.81
N ALA A 104 5.17 11.43 -0.60
CA ALA A 104 4.87 11.95 0.73
C ALA A 104 4.09 10.93 1.58
N LEU A 105 3.09 10.27 0.99
CA LEU A 105 2.33 9.20 1.63
C LEU A 105 3.23 8.03 2.03
N VAL A 106 4.13 7.58 1.16
CA VAL A 106 5.12 6.53 1.50
C VAL A 106 6.00 6.95 2.68
N LEU A 107 6.49 8.20 2.68
CA LEU A 107 7.29 8.73 3.78
C LEU A 107 6.52 8.71 5.11
N VAL A 108 5.26 9.12 5.11
CA VAL A 108 4.38 9.06 6.29
C VAL A 108 4.19 7.62 6.75
N ALA A 109 3.91 6.67 5.86
CA ALA A 109 3.76 5.26 6.23
C ALA A 109 5.03 4.66 6.85
N VAL A 110 6.20 5.05 6.34
CA VAL A 110 7.49 4.63 6.89
C VAL A 110 7.71 5.25 8.27
N ALA A 111 7.50 6.56 8.41
CA ALA A 111 7.64 7.27 9.69
C ALA A 111 6.73 6.66 10.77
N MET A 112 5.48 6.33 10.45
CA MET A 112 4.54 5.73 11.40
C MET A 112 4.99 4.35 11.93
N VAL A 113 5.70 3.56 11.11
CA VAL A 113 6.21 2.25 11.55
C VAL A 113 7.36 2.37 12.55
N TYR A 114 8.22 3.37 12.36
CA TYR A 114 9.41 3.53 13.18
C TYR A 114 9.17 4.37 14.42
N LEU A 115 8.38 5.45 14.30
CA LEU A 115 8.12 6.36 15.40
C LEU A 115 7.01 5.88 16.34
N LYS A 116 6.03 5.11 15.81
CA LYS A 116 4.87 4.58 16.56
C LYS A 116 4.30 5.55 17.62
N PRO A 117 3.94 6.78 17.25
CA PRO A 117 3.71 7.86 18.22
C PRO A 117 2.45 7.68 19.08
N PHE A 118 1.53 6.77 18.73
CA PHE A 118 0.27 6.49 19.45
C PHE A 118 -0.39 5.20 18.95
#